data_AF-A0A847GB34-F1
#
_entry.id   AF-A0A847GB34-F1
#
_cell.length_a   1.000
_cell.length_b   1.000
_cell.length_c   1.000
_cell.angle_alpha   90.00
_cell.angle_beta   90.00
_cell.angle_gamma   90.00
#
_symmetry.space_group_name_H-M   'P 1'
#
loop_
_entity.id
_entity.type
_entity.pdbx_description
1 polymer ?
#
loop_
_entity_poly.entity_id
_entity_poly.type
_entity_poly.pdbx_seq_one_letter_code
_entity_poly.pdbx_strand_id
1 'polypeptide(L)'
;VGTRYCANNCPYKVRRFNFYDFQADKLRDPVQELGQNPQVTVRGVGVMEKCTFCVQRISAAKHHAANTGSPLADGAVKTACQQACPAQAIVFGDVNDPSSRISRLLKSGRGYRVLEELNVRPNVTYLARLRNPHPDLSPAGGHNPGEAHHG
;
A
#
# COMPACT_ATOMS: atom_id res chain seq x y z
N VAL A 1 7.76 19.79 15.03
CA VAL A 1 7.53 21.10 14.36
C VAL A 1 6.19 21.15 13.62
N GLY A 2 5.80 20.14 12.84
CA GLY A 2 4.39 20.02 12.40
C GLY A 2 3.93 21.05 11.36
N THR A 3 4.82 21.55 10.50
CA THR A 3 4.56 22.57 9.47
C THR A 3 3.65 22.12 8.32
N ARG A 4 3.39 20.81 8.21
CA ARG A 4 2.45 20.19 7.24
C ARG A 4 2.78 20.33 5.76
N TYR A 5 3.85 21.01 5.37
CA TYR A 5 4.24 21.17 3.95
C TYR A 5 4.37 19.85 3.19
N CYS A 6 4.79 18.79 3.88
CA CYS A 6 4.88 17.45 3.32
C CYS A 6 3.53 16.88 2.83
N ALA A 7 2.40 17.31 3.41
CA ALA A 7 1.07 16.93 2.94
C ALA A 7 0.68 17.73 1.69
N ASN A 8 1.01 19.01 1.64
CA ASN A 8 0.72 19.88 0.50
C ASN A 8 1.42 19.33 -0.77
N ASN A 9 2.71 19.02 -0.66
CA ASN A 9 3.49 18.53 -1.79
C ASN A 9 3.22 17.06 -2.17
N CYS A 10 2.45 16.32 -1.37
CA CYS A 10 2.06 14.96 -1.73
C CYS A 10 0.90 15.01 -2.74
N PRO A 11 1.07 14.54 -3.98
CA PRO A 11 0.00 14.61 -4.99
C PRO A 11 -1.21 13.76 -4.59
N TYR A 12 -0.98 12.67 -3.86
CA TYR A 12 -2.02 11.75 -3.40
C TYR A 12 -2.73 12.18 -2.11
N LYS A 13 -2.23 13.21 -1.40
CA LYS A 13 -2.78 13.69 -0.12
C LYS A 13 -3.01 12.57 0.94
N VAL A 14 -2.13 11.58 0.95
CA VAL A 14 -2.18 10.40 1.86
C VAL A 14 -1.44 10.61 3.19
N ARG A 15 -0.93 11.82 3.44
CA ARG A 15 -0.34 12.17 4.74
C ARG A 15 -1.44 12.67 5.67
N ARG A 16 -1.51 12.12 6.88
CA ARG A 16 -2.52 12.44 7.90
C ARG A 16 -1.87 13.13 9.08
N PHE A 17 -2.38 14.29 9.47
CA PHE A 17 -1.81 15.08 10.54
C PHE A 17 -2.61 14.89 11.83
N ASN A 18 -1.92 14.72 12.95
CA ASN A 18 -2.55 14.66 14.26
C ASN A 18 -2.83 16.08 14.77
N PHE A 19 -4.03 16.59 14.49
CA PHE A 19 -4.47 17.93 14.90
C PHE A 19 -4.75 18.03 16.40
N TYR A 20 -5.31 16.96 16.96
CA TYR A 20 -5.68 16.85 18.37
C TYR A 20 -4.98 15.65 18.98
N ASP A 21 -5.04 15.55 20.30
CA ASP A 21 -4.56 14.36 21.00
C ASP A 21 -5.61 13.25 20.90
N PHE A 22 -5.53 12.49 19.81
CA PHE A 22 -6.42 11.33 19.57
C PHE A 22 -6.12 10.14 20.49
N GLN A 23 -5.08 10.22 21.32
CA GLN A 23 -4.60 9.15 22.18
C GLN A 23 -4.81 9.46 23.66
N ALA A 24 -5.22 10.69 24.00
CA ALA A 24 -5.41 11.17 25.37
C ALA A 24 -6.24 10.18 26.20
N ASP A 25 -7.38 9.72 25.70
CA ASP A 25 -8.24 8.77 26.44
C ASP A 25 -7.71 7.33 26.38
N LYS A 26 -7.08 6.95 25.26
CA LYS A 26 -6.61 5.57 25.01
C LYS A 26 -5.38 5.19 25.81
N LEU A 27 -4.50 6.15 26.06
CA LEU A 27 -3.26 5.95 26.83
C LEU A 27 -3.46 6.16 28.32
N ARG A 28 -4.60 6.70 28.74
CA ARG A 28 -4.96 6.84 30.16
C ARG A 28 -5.70 5.62 30.71
N ASP A 29 -6.29 4.82 29.82
CA ASP A 29 -6.92 3.54 30.14
C ASP A 29 -5.93 2.39 29.90
N PRO A 30 -5.45 1.70 30.95
CA PRO A 30 -4.51 0.59 30.82
C PRO A 30 -5.01 -0.53 29.90
N VAL A 31 -6.33 -0.75 29.82
CA VAL A 31 -6.90 -1.79 28.95
C VAL A 31 -6.76 -1.40 27.48
N GLN A 32 -6.99 -0.13 27.16
CA GLN A 32 -6.87 0.37 25.79
C GLN A 32 -5.41 0.51 25.35
N GLU A 33 -4.51 0.77 26.29
CA GLU A 33 -3.06 0.78 26.03
C GLU A 33 -2.58 -0.60 25.55
N LEU A 34 -3.05 -1.69 26.17
CA LEU A 34 -2.73 -3.06 25.76
C LEU A 34 -3.19 -3.40 24.33
N GLY A 35 -4.18 -2.67 23.80
CA GLY A 35 -4.61 -2.81 22.41
C GLY A 35 -3.63 -2.20 21.39
N GLN A 36 -2.65 -1.41 21.82
CA GLN A 36 -1.67 -0.78 20.94
C GLN A 36 -0.53 -1.75 20.60
N ASN A 37 -0.05 -1.67 19.36
CA ASN A 37 1.10 -2.47 18.94
C ASN A 37 2.40 -1.86 19.47
N PRO A 38 3.18 -2.57 20.31
CA PRO A 38 4.41 -2.03 20.92
C PRO A 38 5.54 -1.76 19.90
N GLN A 39 5.45 -2.32 18.70
CA GLN A 39 6.45 -2.13 17.64
C GLN A 39 6.18 -0.89 16.77
N VAL A 40 5.11 -0.14 17.05
CA VAL A 40 4.75 1.07 16.30
C VAL A 40 4.60 2.23 17.26
N THR A 41 5.20 3.36 16.93
CA THR A 41 5.10 4.57 17.75
C THR A 41 3.66 5.08 17.81
N VAL A 42 3.12 5.20 19.02
CA VAL A 42 1.91 5.97 19.28
C VAL A 42 2.27 7.45 19.23
N ARG A 43 1.61 8.23 18.37
CA ARG A 43 2.04 9.58 18.00
C ARG A 43 1.15 10.62 18.67
N GLY A 44 1.78 11.65 19.25
CA GLY A 44 1.09 12.79 19.85
C GLY A 44 0.66 13.85 18.82
N VAL A 45 0.20 14.98 19.35
CA VAL A 45 -0.23 16.16 18.59
C VAL A 45 0.92 16.73 17.76
N GLY A 46 0.62 17.23 16.57
CA GLY A 46 1.61 17.94 15.76
C GLY A 46 2.48 17.05 14.86
N VAL A 47 2.22 15.74 14.84
CA VAL A 47 2.98 14.75 14.09
C VAL A 47 2.22 14.34 12.82
N MET A 48 2.96 14.16 11.72
CA MET A 48 2.43 13.66 10.46
C MET A 48 2.60 12.15 10.35
N GLU A 49 1.58 11.49 9.85
CA GLU A 49 1.51 10.05 9.62
C GLU A 49 1.33 9.75 8.13
N LYS A 50 1.70 8.54 7.71
CA LYS A 50 1.42 7.99 6.39
C LYS A 50 1.48 6.46 6.45
N CYS A 51 1.05 5.80 5.38
CA CYS A 51 1.39 4.40 5.18
C CYS A 51 2.93 4.22 5.11
N THR A 52 3.44 3.30 5.91
CA THR A 52 4.86 2.93 5.98
C THR A 52 5.12 1.53 5.42
N PHE A 53 4.15 0.95 4.72
CA PHE A 53 4.14 -0.46 4.31
C PHE A 53 4.41 -1.43 5.46
N CYS A 54 3.88 -1.11 6.65
CA CYS A 54 4.09 -1.88 7.86
C CYS A 54 5.58 -2.12 8.14
N VAL A 55 6.38 -1.03 8.16
CA VAL A 55 7.83 -1.07 8.41
C VAL A 55 8.21 -1.92 9.62
N GLN A 56 7.41 -1.96 10.68
CA GLN A 56 7.63 -2.81 11.84
C GLN A 56 7.71 -4.31 11.49
N ARG A 57 6.87 -4.77 10.55
CA ARG A 57 6.87 -6.16 10.07
C ARG A 57 8.07 -6.42 9.14
N ILE A 58 8.41 -5.45 8.29
CA ILE A 58 9.58 -5.54 7.41
C ILE A 58 10.86 -5.63 8.24
N SER A 59 11.04 -4.73 9.21
CA SER A 59 12.20 -4.70 10.09
C SER A 59 12.32 -6.00 10.88
N ALA A 60 11.23 -6.46 11.52
CA ALA A 60 11.24 -7.72 12.27
C ALA A 60 11.68 -8.92 11.39
N ALA A 61 11.14 -9.05 10.17
CA ALA A 61 11.53 -10.13 9.26
C ALA A 61 12.99 -10.00 8.78
N LYS A 62 13.45 -8.77 8.52
CA LYS A 62 14.86 -8.51 8.17
C LYS A 62 15.81 -8.87 9.31
N HIS A 63 15.47 -8.51 10.55
CA HIS A 63 16.27 -8.88 11.72
C HIS A 63 16.29 -10.39 11.93
N HIS A 64 15.15 -11.06 11.79
CA HIS A 64 15.09 -12.52 11.88
C HIS A 64 15.98 -13.18 10.83
N ALA A 65 15.85 -12.78 9.57
CA ALA A 65 16.67 -13.29 8.46
C ALA A 65 18.17 -13.05 8.68
N ALA A 66 18.55 -11.87 9.18
CA ALA A 66 19.94 -11.57 9.52
C ALA A 66 20.47 -12.48 10.64
N ASN A 67 19.65 -12.75 11.66
CA ASN A 67 20.03 -13.61 12.78
C ASN A 67 20.14 -15.10 12.40
N THR A 68 19.31 -15.57 11.46
CA THR A 68 19.32 -16.99 11.03
C THR A 68 20.16 -17.23 9.78
N GLY A 69 20.74 -16.19 9.18
CA GLY A 69 21.52 -16.28 7.92
C GLY A 69 20.70 -16.72 6.71
N SER A 70 19.37 -16.70 6.78
CA SER A 70 18.48 -17.16 5.71
C SER A 70 17.92 -15.96 4.94
N PRO A 71 17.85 -16.00 3.59
CA PRO A 71 17.25 -14.92 2.82
C PRO A 71 15.74 -14.81 3.09
N LEU A 72 15.17 -13.60 2.89
CA LEU A 72 13.72 -13.42 2.99
C LEU A 72 13.04 -14.07 1.78
N ALA A 73 12.24 -15.10 2.03
CA ALA A 73 11.37 -15.68 1.02
C ALA A 73 10.17 -14.77 0.71
N ASP A 74 9.60 -14.90 -0.49
CA ASP A 74 8.34 -14.25 -0.83
C ASP A 74 7.23 -14.66 0.16
N GLY A 75 6.41 -13.70 0.57
CA GLY A 75 5.37 -13.91 1.58
C GLY A 75 5.85 -14.03 3.04
N ALA A 76 7.16 -14.01 3.32
CA ALA A 76 7.70 -13.95 4.69
C ALA A 76 7.25 -12.66 5.42
N VAL A 77 7.03 -11.59 4.67
CA VAL A 77 6.41 -10.35 5.16
C VAL A 77 5.02 -10.21 4.52
N LYS A 78 3.98 -10.20 5.35
CA LYS A 78 2.64 -9.78 4.94
C LYS A 78 2.29 -8.47 5.62
N THR A 79 1.94 -7.45 4.86
CA THR A 79 1.45 -6.19 5.44
C THR A 79 0.09 -6.40 6.10
N ALA A 80 -0.29 -5.53 7.04
CA ALA A 80 -1.57 -5.66 7.74
C ALA A 80 -2.75 -5.61 6.76
N CYS A 81 -2.73 -4.69 5.79
CA CYS A 81 -3.78 -4.56 4.78
C CYS A 81 -3.81 -5.74 3.78
N GLN A 82 -2.66 -6.31 3.41
CA GLN A 82 -2.59 -7.54 2.61
C GLN A 82 -3.18 -8.74 3.36
N GLN A 83 -2.81 -8.91 4.63
CA GLN A 83 -3.27 -10.04 5.44
C GLN A 83 -4.76 -9.95 5.75
N ALA A 84 -5.28 -8.75 6.01
CA ALA A 84 -6.68 -8.54 6.36
C ALA A 84 -7.64 -8.64 5.17
N CYS A 85 -7.15 -8.48 3.93
CA CYS A 85 -8.01 -8.47 2.75
C CYS A 85 -8.42 -9.90 2.34
N PRO A 86 -9.69 -10.31 2.48
CA PRO A 86 -10.12 -11.67 2.12
C PRO A 86 -10.03 -11.92 0.61
N ALA A 87 -10.27 -10.88 -0.20
CA ALA A 87 -10.16 -10.94 -1.65
C ALA A 87 -8.70 -10.95 -2.17
N GLN A 88 -7.71 -10.81 -1.28
CA GLN A 88 -6.29 -10.74 -1.63
C GLN A 88 -5.96 -9.67 -2.69
N ALA A 89 -6.64 -8.53 -2.64
CA ALA A 89 -6.48 -7.46 -3.62
C ALA A 89 -5.12 -6.75 -3.53
N ILE A 90 -4.46 -6.82 -2.37
CA ILE A 90 -3.18 -6.18 -2.12
C ILE A 90 -2.11 -7.27 -2.09
N VAL A 91 -1.06 -7.12 -2.90
CA VAL A 91 0.11 -7.99 -2.88
C VAL A 91 1.34 -7.13 -2.59
N PHE A 92 2.08 -7.53 -1.57
CA PHE A 92 3.34 -6.92 -1.17
C PHE A 92 4.44 -7.98 -1.23
N GLY A 93 5.65 -7.58 -1.64
CA GLY A 93 6.79 -8.47 -1.79
C GLY A 93 8.02 -7.72 -2.31
N ASP A 94 9.10 -8.44 -2.56
CA ASP A 94 10.32 -7.89 -3.15
C ASP A 94 10.22 -7.89 -4.69
N VAL A 95 10.40 -6.73 -5.30
CA VAL A 95 10.39 -6.54 -6.76
C VAL A 95 11.72 -6.97 -7.38
N ASN A 96 12.79 -7.06 -6.60
CA ASN A 96 14.09 -7.53 -7.09
C ASN A 96 14.13 -9.05 -7.23
N ASP A 97 13.27 -9.79 -6.54
CA ASP A 97 13.06 -11.21 -6.75
C ASP A 97 12.16 -11.43 -7.98
N PRO A 98 12.68 -11.98 -9.10
CA PRO A 98 11.90 -12.19 -10.31
C PRO A 98 10.80 -13.26 -10.16
N SER A 99 10.94 -14.14 -9.16
CA SER A 99 10.01 -15.25 -8.89
C SER A 99 8.84 -14.83 -8.00
N SER A 100 8.94 -13.68 -7.33
CA SER A 100 7.95 -13.19 -6.38
C SER A 100 6.58 -12.97 -7.03
N ARG A 101 5.52 -13.08 -6.21
CA ARG A 101 4.14 -12.84 -6.68
C ARG A 101 3.98 -11.42 -7.22
N ILE A 102 4.63 -10.43 -6.63
CA ILE A 102 4.55 -9.03 -7.10
C ILE A 102 5.21 -8.87 -8.47
N SER A 103 6.40 -9.45 -8.69
CA SER A 103 7.11 -9.38 -9.98
C SER A 103 6.29 -10.00 -11.11
N ARG A 104 5.57 -11.09 -10.86
CA ARG A 104 4.64 -11.69 -11.83
C ARG A 104 3.44 -10.80 -12.12
N LEU A 105 2.84 -10.18 -11.11
CA LEU A 105 1.69 -9.28 -11.29
C LEU A 105 2.05 -8.01 -12.06
N LEU A 106 3.23 -7.44 -11.82
CA LEU A 106 3.73 -6.27 -12.56
C LEU A 106 3.91 -6.55 -14.06
N LYS A 107 4.19 -7.81 -14.44
CA LYS A 107 4.31 -8.26 -15.84
C LYS A 107 2.98 -8.56 -16.54
N SER A 108 1.85 -8.46 -15.84
CA SER A 108 0.53 -8.85 -16.37
C SER A 108 -0.06 -7.92 -17.45
N GLY A 109 0.59 -6.79 -17.76
CA GLY A 109 0.12 -5.78 -18.71
C GLY A 109 -1.05 -4.93 -18.23
N ARG A 110 -1.65 -5.24 -17.08
CA ARG A 110 -2.78 -4.49 -16.49
C ARG A 110 -2.35 -3.45 -15.46
N GLY A 111 -1.05 -3.35 -15.20
CA GLY A 111 -0.47 -2.46 -14.21
C GLY A 111 -0.50 -1.01 -14.69
N TYR A 112 -0.99 -0.10 -13.85
CA TYR A 112 -0.86 1.33 -14.06
C TYR A 112 -0.47 2.03 -12.76
N ARG A 113 0.24 3.14 -12.88
CA ARG A 113 0.61 4.01 -11.76
C ARG A 113 -0.34 5.20 -11.73
N VAL A 114 -0.79 5.56 -10.53
CA VAL A 114 -1.69 6.70 -10.37
C VAL A 114 -0.88 7.99 -10.53
N LEU A 115 -1.37 8.93 -11.33
CA LEU A 115 -0.70 10.21 -11.65
C LEU A 115 0.69 10.02 -12.27
N GLU A 116 0.80 9.16 -13.28
CA GLU A 116 2.06 8.84 -13.96
C GLU A 116 2.67 10.05 -14.66
N GLU A 117 1.84 10.97 -15.14
CA GLU A 117 2.21 12.25 -15.75
C GLU A 117 3.08 13.14 -14.85
N LEU A 118 2.99 12.99 -13.52
CA LEU A 118 3.81 13.73 -12.56
C LEU A 118 5.20 13.11 -12.35
N ASN A 119 5.50 11.96 -12.95
CA ASN A 119 6.77 11.23 -12.86
C ASN A 119 7.29 11.04 -11.42
N VAL A 120 6.37 10.88 -10.45
CA VAL A 120 6.74 10.66 -9.04
C VAL A 120 7.15 9.20 -8.73
N ARG A 121 7.10 8.33 -9.75
CA ARG A 121 7.53 6.91 -9.73
C ARG A 121 7.06 6.17 -8.46
N PRO A 122 5.74 6.05 -8.23
CA PRO A 122 5.23 5.40 -7.03
C PRO A 122 5.58 3.90 -7.00
N ASN A 123 5.88 3.39 -5.79
CA ASN A 123 6.11 1.97 -5.54
C ASN A 123 4.82 1.14 -5.40
N VAL A 124 3.65 1.75 -5.61
CA VAL A 124 2.35 1.07 -5.67
C VAL A 124 1.87 1.10 -7.12
N THR A 125 1.61 -0.08 -7.68
CA THR A 125 0.99 -0.23 -9.00
C THR A 125 -0.39 -0.83 -8.81
N TYR A 126 -1.39 -0.27 -9.47
CA TYR A 126 -2.76 -0.76 -9.44
C TYR A 126 -3.00 -1.65 -10.66
N LEU A 127 -3.88 -2.63 -10.53
CA LEU A 127 -4.32 -3.43 -11.67
C LEU A 127 -5.66 -2.90 -12.18
N ALA A 128 -5.75 -2.67 -13.49
CA ALA A 128 -6.98 -2.21 -14.12
C ALA A 128 -8.15 -3.17 -13.82
N ARG A 129 -9.31 -2.61 -13.50
CA ARG A 129 -10.54 -3.38 -13.28
C ARG A 129 -11.11 -3.83 -14.62
N LEU A 130 -11.06 -5.12 -14.89
CA LEU A 130 -11.78 -5.71 -16.01
C LEU A 130 -13.22 -5.97 -15.58
N ARG A 131 -14.17 -5.35 -16.29
CA ARG A 131 -15.59 -5.72 -16.20
C ARG A 131 -15.83 -6.69 -17.34
N ASN A 132 -16.44 -7.83 -17.07
CA ASN A 132 -16.79 -8.84 -18.07
C ASN A 132 -18.30 -8.76 -18.32
N PRO A 133 -18.79 -7.75 -19.06
CA PRO A 133 -20.21 -7.62 -19.30
C PRO A 133 -20.68 -8.74 -20.24
N HIS A 134 -21.90 -9.23 -20.04
CA HIS A 134 -22.48 -10.25 -20.91
C HIS A 134 -22.73 -9.64 -22.30
N PRO A 135 -22.41 -10.33 -23.40
CA PRO A 135 -22.60 -9.81 -24.76
C PRO A 135 -24.02 -9.27 -25.00
N ASP A 136 -25.03 -10.03 -24.57
CA ASP A 136 -26.45 -9.70 -24.80
C ASP A 136 -27.02 -8.62 -23.86
N LEU A 137 -26.31 -8.27 -22.79
CA LEU A 137 -26.76 -7.30 -21.77
C LEU A 137 -25.92 -6.02 -21.79
N SER A 138 -24.93 -5.94 -22.68
CA SER A 138 -24.09 -4.76 -22.85
C SER A 138 -24.86 -3.74 -23.68
N PRO A 139 -25.05 -2.49 -23.22
CA PRO A 139 -25.60 -1.45 -24.07
C PRO A 139 -24.70 -1.31 -25.31
N ALA A 140 -25.30 -1.35 -26.50
CA ALA A 140 -24.58 -1.27 -27.77
C ALA A 140 -23.75 0.01 -27.83
N GLY A 141 -22.43 -0.10 -27.58
CA GLY A 141 -21.54 1.06 -27.53
C GLY A 141 -20.18 0.86 -26.84
N GLY A 142 -19.64 -0.37 -26.80
CA GLY A 142 -18.39 -0.65 -26.09
C GLY A 142 -17.31 -1.29 -26.95
N HIS A 143 -16.56 -0.45 -27.68
CA HIS A 143 -15.27 -0.73 -28.32
C HIS A 143 -15.26 -1.68 -29.54
N ASN A 144 -15.21 -1.09 -30.74
CA ASN A 144 -14.82 -1.80 -31.96
C ASN A 144 -13.32 -2.12 -31.91
N PRO A 145 -12.88 -3.36 -32.13
CA PRO A 145 -11.46 -3.75 -32.09
C PRO A 145 -10.69 -3.35 -33.37
N GLY A 146 -11.00 -2.20 -33.97
CA GLY A 146 -10.47 -1.79 -35.28
C GLY A 146 -9.99 -0.34 -35.41
N GLU A 147 -10.10 0.50 -34.37
CA GLU A 147 -9.65 1.89 -34.45
C GLU A 147 -8.27 2.07 -33.78
N ALA A 148 -7.24 2.07 -34.62
CA ALA A 148 -5.89 2.46 -34.23
C ALA A 148 -5.87 3.96 -33.91
N HIS A 149 -5.89 4.31 -32.62
CA HIS A 149 -5.58 5.66 -32.18
C HIS A 149 -4.07 5.81 -31.98
N HIS A 150 -3.40 6.25 -33.04
CA HIS A 150 -2.17 7.02 -32.94
C HIS A 150 -2.50 8.42 -32.44
N GLY A 151 -1.78 8.87 -31.41
CA GLY A 151 -1.85 10.21 -30.84
C GLY A 151 -0.91 10.33 -29.65
#